data_AF-A0A7W8W6K0-F1
#
_entry.id   AF-A0A7W8W6K0-F1
#
_cell.length_a   1.000
_cell.length_b   1.000
_cell.length_c   1.000
_cell.angle_alpha   90.00
_cell.angle_beta   90.00
_cell.angle_gamma   90.00
#
_symmetry.space_group_name_H-M   'P 1'
#
loop_
_entity.id
_entity.type
_entity.pdbx_description
1 polymer ?
#
loop_
_entity_poly.entity_id
_entity_poly.type
_entity_poly.pdbx_seq_one_letter_code
_entity_poly.pdbx_strand_id
1 'polypeptide(L)'
;MFNAGAVRTRSNFGAGAALLLLIAVACLALRILHVVAKFRGNVPDAFGDFNFYLYAFNVVLHDPARLYDHDALIAFLQGIGARSTGDDIFYAYPPQFALVFAPLALLTPLAAKIVWVSASILLFSVALYLVVTMAYRGTERSVNLLLVAVALLSFPLVEDTYDGQSNELLFFLLIATFALIERGKGYAAGLFLGFAIAIKLTPLAVAGLLLLRREWRTFVMASVVAIALTLITGARLGFDVLWHYFVSDMPRLNGMALAMSGGGAPMNNAVRGALQTLSATIGMPVSGTLLSIASHALVLAACLLSAYLVFRRHRDSRIDYALASMTMLVAYPILEPIHMVLALIPLLILLGTAFEARGGQLSALGPRLEMLLAAIVVVLLFFAARFVSYTVAALLIYGLCVARYFPPSVRRRGRAYQPG
;
A
#
# COMPACT_ATOMS: atom_id res chain seq x y z
N MET A 1 7.57 -17.28 -43.37
CA MET A 1 7.81 -18.47 -42.53
C MET A 1 7.44 -18.14 -41.10
N PHE A 2 6.29 -18.63 -40.62
CA PHE A 2 5.87 -18.49 -39.22
C PHE A 2 6.80 -19.32 -38.33
N ASN A 3 7.51 -18.67 -37.41
CA ASN A 3 8.43 -19.35 -36.52
C ASN A 3 7.64 -20.13 -35.45
N ALA A 4 7.44 -21.44 -35.68
CA ALA A 4 6.63 -22.31 -34.83
C ALA A 4 7.08 -22.30 -33.35
N GLY A 5 8.37 -22.09 -33.08
CA GLY A 5 8.90 -21.97 -31.71
C GLY A 5 8.41 -20.71 -30.98
N ALA A 6 8.26 -19.58 -31.68
CA ALA A 6 7.74 -18.33 -31.11
C ALA A 6 6.22 -18.40 -30.88
N VAL A 7 5.50 -19.16 -31.71
CA VAL A 7 4.07 -19.42 -31.51
C VAL A 7 3.84 -20.31 -30.29
N ARG A 8 4.65 -21.37 -30.11
CA ARG A 8 4.57 -22.31 -28.99
C ARG A 8 4.90 -21.69 -27.63
N THR A 9 5.88 -20.77 -27.58
CA THR A 9 6.22 -20.06 -26.34
C THR A 9 5.14 -19.06 -25.93
N ARG A 10 4.50 -18.38 -26.89
CA ARG A 10 3.35 -17.50 -26.62
C ARG A 10 2.12 -18.27 -26.14
N SER A 11 1.82 -19.44 -26.73
CA SER A 11 0.71 -20.28 -26.27
C SER A 11 0.91 -20.80 -24.85
N ASN A 12 2.14 -21.22 -24.51
CA ASN A 12 2.46 -21.72 -23.17
C ASN A 12 2.40 -20.61 -22.10
N PHE A 13 2.86 -19.40 -22.43
CA PHE A 13 2.72 -18.25 -21.51
C PHE A 13 1.26 -17.88 -21.27
N GLY A 14 0.44 -17.86 -22.33
CA GLY A 14 -1.00 -17.62 -22.20
C GLY A 14 -1.70 -18.64 -21.31
N ALA A 15 -1.39 -19.93 -21.48
CA ALA A 15 -1.91 -20.99 -20.64
C ALA A 15 -1.48 -20.84 -19.16
N GLY A 16 -0.21 -20.48 -18.92
CA GLY A 16 0.30 -20.23 -17.57
C GLY A 16 -0.38 -19.06 -16.87
N ALA A 17 -0.57 -17.93 -17.56
CA ALA A 17 -1.28 -16.77 -17.00
C ALA A 17 -2.75 -17.09 -16.69
N ALA A 18 -3.43 -17.84 -17.57
CA ALA A 18 -4.79 -18.30 -17.33
C ALA A 18 -4.87 -19.26 -16.13
N LEU A 19 -3.93 -20.19 -16.01
CA LEU A 19 -3.85 -21.11 -14.88
C LEU A 19 -3.63 -20.37 -13.55
N LEU A 20 -2.72 -19.39 -13.51
CA LEU A 20 -2.52 -18.57 -12.31
C LEU A 20 -3.78 -17.81 -11.92
N LEU A 21 -4.52 -17.26 -12.89
CA LEU A 21 -5.78 -16.60 -12.61
C LEU A 21 -6.84 -17.58 -12.07
N LEU A 22 -6.92 -18.80 -12.62
CA LEU A 22 -7.81 -19.84 -12.10
C LEU A 22 -7.46 -20.23 -10.67
N ILE A 23 -6.15 -20.39 -10.37
CA ILE A 23 -5.66 -20.62 -9.00
C ILE A 23 -6.09 -19.45 -8.11
N ALA A 24 -5.98 -18.21 -8.59
CA ALA A 24 -6.40 -17.04 -7.84
C ALA A 24 -7.87 -17.04 -7.47
N VAL A 25 -8.74 -17.30 -8.46
CA VAL A 25 -10.18 -17.41 -8.24
C VAL A 25 -10.50 -18.55 -7.27
N ALA A 26 -9.84 -19.70 -7.40
CA ALA A 26 -10.04 -20.83 -6.49
C ALA A 26 -9.60 -20.50 -5.06
N CYS A 27 -8.44 -19.85 -4.88
CA CYS A 27 -7.97 -19.40 -3.57
C CYS A 27 -8.95 -18.40 -2.93
N LEU A 28 -9.44 -17.41 -3.70
CA LEU A 28 -10.44 -16.45 -3.23
C LEU A 28 -11.76 -17.14 -2.86
N ALA A 29 -12.23 -18.11 -3.65
CA ALA A 29 -13.43 -18.88 -3.34
C ALA A 29 -13.31 -19.65 -2.02
N LEU A 30 -12.14 -20.26 -1.74
CA LEU A 30 -11.88 -20.91 -0.45
C LEU A 30 -11.89 -19.91 0.72
N ARG A 31 -11.56 -18.64 0.50
CA ARG A 31 -11.62 -17.59 1.53
C ARG A 31 -13.03 -17.16 1.84
N ILE A 32 -13.95 -17.19 0.88
CA ILE A 32 -15.38 -16.98 1.15
C ILE A 32 -15.88 -17.99 2.19
N LEU A 33 -15.43 -19.25 2.11
CA LEU A 33 -15.78 -20.27 3.11
C LEU A 33 -15.27 -19.89 4.52
N HIS A 34 -14.09 -19.30 4.63
CA HIS A 34 -13.54 -18.82 5.91
C HIS A 34 -14.33 -17.63 6.47
N VAL A 35 -14.69 -16.67 5.61
CA VAL A 35 -15.55 -15.54 5.99
C VAL A 35 -16.91 -16.04 6.48
N VAL A 36 -17.54 -16.96 5.75
CA VAL A 36 -18.79 -17.62 6.16
C VAL A 36 -18.64 -18.35 7.50
N ALA A 37 -17.51 -19.03 7.73
CA ALA A 37 -17.23 -19.68 9.00
C ALA A 37 -17.11 -18.67 10.15
N LYS A 38 -16.43 -17.53 9.96
CA LYS A 38 -16.39 -16.42 10.92
C LYS A 38 -17.80 -15.89 11.23
N PHE A 39 -18.60 -15.62 10.20
CA PHE A 39 -19.99 -15.20 10.36
C PHE A 39 -20.84 -16.19 11.14
N ARG A 40 -20.67 -17.50 10.90
CA ARG A 40 -21.36 -18.56 11.66
C ARG A 40 -20.88 -18.67 13.10
N GLY A 41 -19.61 -18.37 13.36
CA GLY A 41 -19.02 -18.44 14.69
C GLY A 41 -19.37 -17.24 15.58
N ASN A 42 -19.21 -16.02 15.06
CA ASN A 42 -19.58 -14.77 15.72
C ASN A 42 -19.61 -13.62 14.70
N VAL A 43 -20.79 -13.10 14.38
CA VAL A 43 -20.99 -12.03 13.38
C VAL A 43 -20.12 -10.79 13.63
N PRO A 44 -19.97 -10.29 14.87
CA PRO A 44 -19.10 -9.16 15.20
C PRO A 44 -17.61 -9.37 14.86
N ASP A 45 -17.11 -10.60 14.81
CA ASP A 45 -15.69 -10.88 14.50
C ASP A 45 -15.41 -11.01 12.98
N ALA A 46 -16.45 -11.07 12.16
CA ALA A 46 -16.30 -10.95 10.71
C ALA A 46 -15.89 -9.51 10.37
N PHE A 47 -14.80 -9.33 9.61
CA PHE A 47 -14.21 -8.00 9.35
C PHE A 47 -13.90 -7.25 10.65
N GLY A 48 -13.03 -7.84 11.47
CA GLY A 48 -12.84 -7.46 12.87
C GLY A 48 -12.36 -6.02 13.05
N ASP A 49 -11.39 -5.59 12.23
CA ASP A 49 -10.78 -4.27 12.37
C ASP A 49 -11.72 -3.14 11.93
N PHE A 50 -12.70 -3.44 11.06
CA PHE A 50 -13.78 -2.50 10.75
C PHE A 50 -14.57 -2.08 12.02
N ASN A 51 -14.59 -2.91 13.07
CA ASN A 51 -15.26 -2.52 14.32
C ASN A 51 -14.63 -1.26 14.93
N PHE A 52 -13.33 -1.03 14.74
CA PHE A 52 -12.64 0.17 15.24
C PHE A 52 -13.10 1.41 14.46
N TYR A 53 -13.40 1.24 13.18
CA TYR A 53 -13.97 2.30 12.35
C TYR A 53 -15.40 2.58 12.75
N LEU A 54 -16.20 1.53 12.96
CA LEU A 54 -17.59 1.68 13.37
C LEU A 54 -17.71 2.39 14.73
N TYR A 55 -16.82 2.09 15.68
CA TYR A 55 -16.69 2.84 16.92
C TYR A 55 -16.43 4.32 16.63
N ALA A 56 -15.38 4.63 15.86
CA ALA A 56 -15.01 6.00 15.54
C ALA A 56 -16.14 6.77 14.84
N PHE A 57 -16.83 6.13 13.88
CA PHE A 57 -17.96 6.69 13.14
C PHE A 57 -19.14 7.01 14.07
N ASN A 58 -19.40 6.15 15.06
CA ASN A 58 -20.46 6.37 16.04
C ASN A 58 -20.07 7.50 17.00
N VAL A 59 -18.83 7.50 17.50
CA VAL A 59 -18.36 8.46 18.51
C VAL A 59 -18.30 9.89 17.95
N VAL A 60 -17.85 10.10 16.72
CA VAL A 60 -17.84 11.45 16.13
C VAL A 60 -19.24 12.05 15.91
N LEU A 61 -20.30 11.24 15.93
CA LEU A 61 -21.68 11.72 15.82
C LEU A 61 -22.30 12.07 17.18
N HIS A 62 -21.80 11.51 18.28
CA HIS A 62 -22.45 11.59 19.59
C HIS A 62 -21.55 12.21 20.68
N ASP A 63 -20.28 11.82 20.74
CA ASP A 63 -19.32 12.27 21.76
C ASP A 63 -17.87 12.31 21.22
N PRO A 64 -17.52 13.29 20.36
CA PRO A 64 -16.21 13.35 19.69
C PRO A 64 -14.99 13.33 20.62
N ALA A 65 -15.14 13.72 21.89
CA ALA A 65 -14.06 13.72 22.87
C ALA A 65 -13.53 12.31 23.19
N ARG A 66 -14.35 11.27 22.96
CA ARG A 66 -13.99 9.86 23.20
C ARG A 66 -13.32 9.16 22.02
N LEU A 67 -13.05 9.87 20.92
CA LEU A 67 -12.58 9.25 19.67
C LEU A 67 -11.33 8.35 19.85
N TYR A 68 -10.43 8.71 20.77
CA TYR A 68 -9.20 7.98 21.07
C TYR A 68 -9.15 7.39 22.50
N ASP A 69 -10.33 7.28 23.14
CA ASP A 69 -10.52 6.64 24.44
C ASP A 69 -10.53 5.11 24.26
N HIS A 70 -9.58 4.43 24.89
CA HIS A 70 -9.41 2.98 24.77
C HIS A 70 -10.51 2.21 25.52
N ASP A 71 -10.85 2.64 26.74
CA ASP A 71 -11.85 1.96 27.56
C ASP A 71 -13.24 2.04 26.91
N ALA A 72 -13.56 3.20 26.32
CA ALA A 72 -14.79 3.38 25.57
C ALA A 72 -14.84 2.51 24.30
N LEU A 73 -13.71 2.35 23.60
CA LEU A 73 -13.60 1.42 22.47
C LEU A 73 -13.85 -0.03 22.92
N ILE A 74 -13.19 -0.48 23.98
CA ILE A 74 -13.36 -1.83 24.51
C ILE A 74 -14.83 -2.07 24.94
N ALA A 75 -15.43 -1.12 25.66
CA ALA A 75 -16.83 -1.20 26.06
C ALA A 75 -17.78 -1.28 24.84
N PHE A 76 -17.50 -0.52 23.77
CA PHE A 76 -18.25 -0.60 22.53
C PHE A 76 -18.12 -1.98 21.87
N LEU A 77 -16.89 -2.51 21.77
CA LEU A 77 -16.62 -3.82 21.17
C LEU A 77 -17.33 -4.95 21.94
N GLN A 78 -17.28 -4.92 23.27
CA GLN A 78 -18.03 -5.83 24.13
C GLN A 78 -19.54 -5.69 23.93
N GLY A 79 -20.04 -4.45 23.82
CA GLY A 79 -21.44 -4.14 23.61
C GLY A 79 -22.01 -4.68 22.29
N ILE A 80 -21.20 -4.72 21.23
CA ILE A 80 -21.58 -5.35 19.96
C ILE A 80 -21.33 -6.86 19.92
N GLY A 81 -20.75 -7.45 20.97
CA GLY A 81 -20.46 -8.88 21.08
C GLY A 81 -19.16 -9.33 20.39
N ALA A 82 -18.21 -8.43 20.13
CA ALA A 82 -16.90 -8.80 19.62
C ALA A 82 -16.09 -9.54 20.68
N ARG A 83 -15.35 -10.59 20.27
CA ARG A 83 -14.51 -11.38 21.18
C ARG A 83 -13.09 -10.83 21.30
N SER A 84 -12.64 -10.06 20.30
CA SER A 84 -11.34 -9.40 20.32
C SER A 84 -11.44 -8.09 21.11
N THR A 85 -11.04 -8.13 22.38
CA THR A 85 -11.11 -6.99 23.32
C THR A 85 -9.83 -6.90 24.16
N GLY A 86 -8.68 -7.02 23.51
CA GLY A 86 -7.36 -6.92 24.15
C GLY A 86 -6.83 -5.48 24.21
N ASP A 87 -5.82 -5.28 25.06
CA ASP A 87 -5.14 -3.98 25.26
C ASP A 87 -4.42 -3.47 23.98
N ASP A 88 -4.18 -4.36 23.02
CA ASP A 88 -3.52 -4.07 21.73
C ASP A 88 -4.48 -3.48 20.69
N ILE A 89 -5.73 -3.21 21.06
CA ILE A 89 -6.77 -2.71 20.18
C ILE A 89 -6.94 -1.20 20.32
N PHE A 90 -6.80 -0.49 19.20
CA PHE A 90 -6.97 0.96 19.18
C PHE A 90 -7.36 1.50 17.79
N TYR A 91 -8.07 2.62 17.78
CA TYR A 91 -8.34 3.39 16.56
C TYR A 91 -7.19 4.38 16.30
N ALA A 92 -6.43 4.17 15.21
CA ALA A 92 -5.24 4.97 14.87
C ALA A 92 -5.43 5.99 13.73
N TYR A 93 -6.62 6.06 13.16
CA TYR A 93 -6.85 6.89 11.97
C TYR A 93 -7.12 8.36 12.33
N PRO A 94 -6.85 9.30 11.41
CA PRO A 94 -7.12 10.71 11.62
C PRO A 94 -8.62 10.98 11.91
N PRO A 95 -8.98 12.07 12.64
CA PRO A 95 -10.39 12.39 12.89
C PRO A 95 -11.20 12.65 11.62
N GLN A 96 -10.53 13.09 10.54
CA GLN A 96 -11.12 13.26 9.22
C GLN A 96 -11.67 11.94 8.66
N PHE A 97 -10.98 10.82 8.88
CA PHE A 97 -11.45 9.49 8.45
C PHE A 97 -12.77 9.16 9.12
N ALA A 98 -12.84 9.33 10.46
CA ALA A 98 -14.03 9.06 11.23
C ALA A 98 -15.23 9.91 10.76
N LEU A 99 -15.01 11.22 10.58
CA LEU A 99 -16.07 12.14 10.17
C LEU A 99 -16.60 11.88 8.76
N VAL A 100 -15.71 11.62 7.80
CA VAL A 100 -16.09 11.40 6.39
C VAL A 100 -16.96 10.16 6.23
N PHE A 101 -16.67 9.10 6.99
CA PHE A 101 -17.39 7.83 6.91
C PHE A 101 -18.43 7.63 8.03
N ALA A 102 -18.62 8.65 8.89
CA ALA A 102 -19.63 8.67 9.95
C ALA A 102 -21.05 8.27 9.50
N PRO A 103 -21.53 8.59 8.28
CA PRO A 103 -22.85 8.14 7.84
C PRO A 103 -23.06 6.61 7.87
N LEU A 104 -22.00 5.81 7.81
CA LEU A 104 -22.10 4.35 7.95
C LEU A 104 -22.53 3.91 9.35
N ALA A 105 -22.31 4.73 10.39
CA ALA A 105 -22.77 4.45 11.75
C ALA A 105 -24.29 4.57 11.92
N LEU A 106 -25.01 5.11 10.92
CA LEU A 106 -26.48 5.12 10.90
C LEU A 106 -27.07 3.75 10.52
N LEU A 107 -26.24 2.85 10.00
CA LEU A 107 -26.63 1.49 9.64
C LEU A 107 -26.42 0.55 10.84
N THR A 108 -27.03 -0.63 10.79
CA THR A 108 -26.67 -1.71 11.72
C THR A 108 -25.20 -2.10 11.51
N PRO A 109 -24.47 -2.60 12.54
CA PRO A 109 -23.06 -2.96 12.41
C PRO A 109 -22.77 -3.90 11.23
N LEU A 110 -23.65 -4.88 11.00
CA LEU A 110 -23.54 -5.80 9.88
C LEU A 110 -23.72 -5.10 8.52
N ALA A 111 -24.73 -4.23 8.40
CA ALA A 111 -24.98 -3.50 7.16
C ALA A 111 -23.82 -2.54 6.84
N ALA A 112 -23.27 -1.84 7.85
CA ALA A 112 -22.10 -0.99 7.69
C ALA A 112 -20.89 -1.77 7.16
N LYS A 113 -20.61 -2.95 7.74
CA LYS A 113 -19.53 -3.86 7.28
C LYS A 113 -19.72 -4.31 5.84
N ILE A 114 -20.93 -4.75 5.48
CA ILE A 114 -21.23 -5.21 4.12
C ILE A 114 -21.03 -4.08 3.11
N VAL A 115 -21.55 -2.89 3.42
CA VAL A 115 -21.38 -1.70 2.55
C VAL A 115 -19.91 -1.36 2.40
N TRP A 116 -19.16 -1.32 3.50
CA TRP A 116 -17.73 -1.00 3.49
C TRP A 116 -16.92 -1.98 2.64
N VAL A 117 -17.01 -3.28 2.94
CA VAL A 117 -16.24 -4.32 2.25
C VAL A 117 -16.63 -4.40 0.77
N SER A 118 -17.93 -4.29 0.46
CA SER A 118 -18.39 -4.27 -0.94
C SER A 118 -17.84 -3.07 -1.71
N ALA A 119 -17.81 -1.89 -1.07
CA ALA A 119 -17.22 -0.70 -1.64
C ALA A 119 -15.70 -0.84 -1.83
N SER A 120 -14.98 -1.38 -0.85
CA SER A 120 -13.53 -1.65 -0.95
C SER A 120 -13.21 -2.56 -2.14
N ILE A 121 -13.89 -3.71 -2.25
CA ILE A 121 -13.69 -4.65 -3.36
C ILE A 121 -13.98 -4.00 -4.72
N LEU A 122 -15.06 -3.21 -4.82
CA LEU A 122 -15.40 -2.50 -6.05
C LEU A 122 -14.33 -1.47 -6.42
N LEU A 123 -13.91 -0.64 -5.46
CA LEU A 123 -12.88 0.38 -5.67
C LEU A 123 -11.53 -0.24 -6.03
N PHE A 124 -11.14 -1.32 -5.35
CA PHE A 124 -9.94 -2.07 -5.69
C PHE A 124 -10.03 -2.67 -7.09
N SER A 125 -11.18 -3.24 -7.49
CA SER A 125 -11.39 -3.80 -8.82
C SER A 125 -11.25 -2.74 -9.93
N VAL A 126 -11.83 -1.55 -9.71
CA VAL A 126 -11.67 -0.40 -10.62
C VAL A 126 -10.21 0.05 -10.69
N ALA A 127 -9.54 0.17 -9.53
CA ALA A 127 -8.14 0.54 -9.46
C ALA A 127 -7.22 -0.49 -10.11
N LEU A 128 -7.51 -1.78 -9.94
CA LEU A 128 -6.77 -2.88 -10.56
C LEU A 128 -6.86 -2.80 -12.08
N TYR A 129 -8.05 -2.54 -12.62
CA TYR A 129 -8.22 -2.30 -14.05
C TYR A 129 -7.39 -1.09 -14.53
N LEU A 130 -7.44 0.03 -13.80
CA LEU A 130 -6.68 1.24 -14.14
C LEU A 130 -5.16 1.04 -14.07
N VAL A 131 -4.65 0.35 -13.03
CA VAL A 131 -3.21 0.11 -12.89
C VAL A 131 -2.71 -0.91 -13.91
N VAL A 132 -3.47 -1.96 -14.24
CA VAL A 132 -3.09 -2.94 -15.26
C VAL A 132 -2.98 -2.28 -16.63
N THR A 133 -3.96 -1.45 -17.00
CA THR A 133 -3.96 -0.70 -18.27
C THR A 133 -2.86 0.36 -18.32
N MET A 134 -2.51 0.97 -17.18
CA MET A 134 -1.39 1.90 -17.09
C MET A 134 -0.03 1.18 -17.15
N ALA A 135 0.10 0.06 -16.43
CA ALA A 135 1.33 -0.70 -16.27
C ALA A 135 1.77 -1.39 -17.56
N TYR A 136 0.83 -1.88 -18.38
CA TYR A 136 1.10 -2.57 -19.63
C TYR A 136 0.31 -1.97 -20.80
N ARG A 137 1.03 -1.36 -21.74
CA ARG A 137 0.56 -0.71 -22.98
C ARG A 137 0.70 -1.61 -24.21
N GLY A 138 1.13 -2.86 -24.03
CA GLY A 138 1.20 -3.84 -25.14
C GLY A 138 -0.14 -4.51 -25.42
N THR A 139 -0.18 -5.38 -26.42
CA THR A 139 -1.41 -6.03 -26.91
C THR A 139 -1.59 -7.45 -26.39
N GLU A 140 -0.62 -8.02 -25.67
CA GLU A 140 -0.69 -9.42 -25.21
C GLU A 140 -1.60 -9.55 -23.99
N ARG A 141 -2.83 -10.04 -24.20
CA ARG A 141 -3.83 -10.26 -23.13
C ARG A 141 -3.32 -11.11 -21.98
N SER A 142 -2.42 -12.06 -22.24
CA SER A 142 -1.80 -12.91 -21.23
C SER A 142 -1.01 -12.13 -20.18
N VAL A 143 -0.40 -11.00 -20.55
CA VAL A 143 0.30 -10.12 -19.58
C VAL A 143 -0.71 -9.47 -18.64
N ASN A 144 -1.82 -8.96 -19.17
CA ASN A 144 -2.90 -8.40 -18.34
C ASN A 144 -3.47 -9.44 -17.37
N LEU A 145 -3.70 -10.68 -17.84
CA LEU A 145 -4.16 -11.78 -16.98
C LEU A 145 -3.14 -12.11 -15.89
N LEU A 146 -1.84 -12.12 -16.21
CA LEU A 146 -0.78 -12.31 -15.23
C LEU A 146 -0.79 -11.22 -14.16
N LEU A 147 -0.88 -9.94 -14.56
CA LEU A 147 -0.91 -8.82 -13.60
C LEU A 147 -2.13 -8.90 -12.67
N VAL A 148 -3.31 -9.23 -13.21
CA VAL A 148 -4.51 -9.46 -12.41
C VAL A 148 -4.31 -10.65 -11.47
N ALA A 149 -3.77 -11.76 -11.95
CA ALA A 149 -3.52 -12.94 -11.11
C ALA A 149 -2.54 -12.62 -9.97
N VAL A 150 -1.45 -11.89 -10.23
CA VAL A 150 -0.49 -11.46 -9.20
C VAL A 150 -1.15 -10.62 -8.11
N ALA A 151 -2.03 -9.68 -8.49
CA ALA A 151 -2.74 -8.85 -7.52
C ALA A 151 -3.72 -9.69 -6.67
N LEU A 152 -4.53 -10.53 -7.31
CA LEU A 152 -5.55 -11.35 -6.63
C LEU A 152 -4.94 -12.46 -5.76
N LEU A 153 -3.70 -12.85 -6.03
CA LEU A 153 -2.95 -13.82 -5.25
C LEU A 153 -2.14 -13.20 -4.11
N SER A 154 -2.15 -11.89 -3.98
CA SER A 154 -1.46 -11.18 -2.91
C SER A 154 -2.14 -11.46 -1.57
N PHE A 155 -1.42 -12.10 -0.64
CA PHE A 155 -1.89 -12.29 0.73
C PHE A 155 -2.22 -10.98 1.45
N PRO A 156 -1.45 -9.88 1.32
CA PRO A 156 -1.82 -8.58 1.86
C PRO A 156 -3.20 -8.10 1.44
N LEU A 157 -3.59 -8.30 0.17
CA LEU A 157 -4.94 -7.94 -0.31
C LEU A 157 -6.00 -8.78 0.40
N VAL A 158 -5.77 -10.09 0.49
CA VAL A 158 -6.70 -11.00 1.15
C VAL A 158 -6.88 -10.64 2.62
N GLU A 159 -5.80 -10.32 3.32
CA GLU A 159 -5.81 -9.90 4.71
C GLU A 159 -6.51 -8.55 4.90
N ASP A 160 -6.20 -7.54 4.07
CA ASP A 160 -6.84 -6.22 4.12
C ASP A 160 -8.37 -6.32 3.97
N THR A 161 -8.84 -7.08 2.97
CA THR A 161 -10.28 -7.32 2.77
C THR A 161 -10.88 -8.12 3.93
N TYR A 162 -10.17 -9.12 4.44
CA TYR A 162 -10.66 -10.02 5.48
C TYR A 162 -10.85 -9.33 6.84
N ASP A 163 -9.97 -8.38 7.15
CA ASP A 163 -10.05 -7.58 8.39
C ASP A 163 -10.90 -6.32 8.21
N GLY A 164 -11.24 -5.96 6.96
CA GLY A 164 -12.10 -4.81 6.65
C GLY A 164 -11.35 -3.49 6.70
N GLN A 165 -10.07 -3.50 6.36
CA GLN A 165 -9.17 -2.36 6.40
C GLN A 165 -9.43 -1.35 5.27
N SER A 166 -8.70 -0.24 5.29
CA SER A 166 -8.88 0.89 4.36
C SER A 166 -7.84 0.96 3.24
N ASN A 167 -6.89 0.02 3.15
CA ASN A 167 -5.79 0.15 2.20
C ASN A 167 -6.25 -0.09 0.75
N GLU A 168 -7.31 -0.87 0.50
CA GLU A 168 -7.99 -0.95 -0.81
C GLU A 168 -8.54 0.41 -1.29
N LEU A 169 -9.18 1.18 -0.41
CA LEU A 169 -9.61 2.55 -0.72
C LEU A 169 -8.40 3.42 -1.04
N LEU A 170 -7.34 3.33 -0.24
CA LEU A 170 -6.12 4.11 -0.47
C LEU A 170 -5.44 3.76 -1.79
N PHE A 171 -5.41 2.47 -2.14
CA PHE A 171 -4.92 1.97 -3.42
C PHE A 171 -5.69 2.60 -4.58
N PHE A 172 -7.03 2.64 -4.50
CA PHE A 172 -7.87 3.30 -5.50
C PHE A 172 -7.55 4.79 -5.64
N LEU A 173 -7.46 5.53 -4.53
CA LEU A 173 -7.22 6.97 -4.56
C LEU A 173 -5.85 7.30 -5.21
N LEU A 174 -4.81 6.51 -4.91
CA LEU A 174 -3.49 6.67 -5.52
C LEU A 174 -3.50 6.33 -7.01
N ILE A 175 -4.10 5.21 -7.42
CA ILE A 175 -4.17 4.84 -8.83
C ILE A 175 -5.02 5.84 -9.63
N ALA A 176 -6.16 6.29 -9.09
CA ALA A 176 -6.97 7.33 -9.72
C ALA A 176 -6.17 8.63 -9.90
N THR A 177 -5.38 9.02 -8.90
CA THR A 177 -4.46 10.16 -8.99
C THR A 177 -3.50 9.99 -10.16
N PHE A 178 -2.75 8.88 -10.23
CA PHE A 178 -1.77 8.65 -11.30
C PHE A 178 -2.42 8.56 -12.69
N ALA A 179 -3.55 7.86 -12.81
CA ALA A 179 -4.28 7.73 -14.06
C ALA A 179 -4.83 9.08 -14.57
N LEU A 180 -5.22 9.98 -13.68
CA LEU A 180 -5.69 11.33 -14.04
C LEU A 180 -4.53 12.26 -14.43
N ILE A 181 -3.36 12.12 -13.78
CA ILE A 181 -2.14 12.83 -14.21
C ILE A 181 -1.75 12.43 -15.63
N GLU A 182 -1.73 11.13 -15.96
CA GLU A 182 -1.43 10.64 -17.31
C GLU A 182 -2.42 11.17 -18.37
N ARG A 183 -3.64 11.53 -17.98
CA ARG A 183 -4.67 12.14 -18.84
C ARG A 183 -4.63 13.68 -18.87
N GLY A 184 -3.63 14.30 -18.25
CA GLY A 184 -3.49 15.76 -18.15
C GLY A 184 -4.50 16.44 -17.21
N LYS A 185 -5.23 15.67 -16.40
CA LYS A 185 -6.30 16.15 -15.50
C LYS A 185 -5.77 16.42 -14.08
N GLY A 186 -4.74 17.25 -13.96
CA GLY A 186 -4.04 17.49 -12.69
C GLY A 186 -4.93 17.92 -11.52
N TYR A 187 -5.91 18.82 -11.72
CA TYR A 187 -6.83 19.20 -10.64
C TYR A 187 -7.69 18.03 -10.17
N ALA A 188 -8.24 17.24 -11.11
CA ALA A 188 -9.00 16.05 -10.75
C ALA A 188 -8.11 15.03 -10.01
N ALA A 189 -6.86 14.83 -10.45
CA ALA A 189 -5.90 13.98 -9.74
C ALA A 189 -5.67 14.45 -8.30
N GLY A 190 -5.52 15.77 -8.11
CA GLY A 190 -5.31 16.35 -6.79
C GLY A 190 -6.51 16.19 -5.86
N LEU A 191 -7.75 16.11 -6.37
CA LEU A 191 -8.92 15.77 -5.56
C LEU A 191 -8.77 14.40 -4.88
N PHE A 192 -8.39 13.37 -5.65
CA PHE A 192 -8.18 12.02 -5.13
C PHE A 192 -7.00 11.98 -4.15
N LEU A 193 -5.88 12.63 -4.49
CA LEU A 193 -4.71 12.68 -3.62
C LEU A 193 -4.96 13.44 -2.32
N GLY A 194 -5.67 14.57 -2.37
CA GLY A 194 -6.02 15.35 -1.18
C GLY A 194 -6.95 14.59 -0.24
N PHE A 195 -7.93 13.87 -0.80
CA PHE A 195 -8.77 12.96 -0.01
C PHE A 195 -7.95 11.83 0.60
N ALA A 196 -7.01 11.23 -0.15
CA ALA A 196 -6.10 10.21 0.35
C ALA A 196 -5.29 10.69 1.56
N ILE A 197 -4.70 11.89 1.48
CA ILE A 197 -3.93 12.50 2.57
C ILE A 197 -4.80 12.78 3.79
N ALA A 198 -6.03 13.26 3.58
CA ALA A 198 -6.93 13.60 4.68
C ALA A 198 -7.34 12.36 5.48
N ILE A 199 -7.62 11.25 4.80
CA ILE A 199 -8.09 10.02 5.46
C ILE A 199 -6.94 9.17 6.03
N LYS A 200 -5.73 9.29 5.48
CA LYS A 200 -4.51 8.63 5.98
C LYS A 200 -3.32 9.50 5.60
N LEU A 201 -2.49 9.92 6.56
CA LEU A 201 -1.43 10.91 6.29
C LEU A 201 -0.32 10.39 5.34
N THR A 202 -0.23 9.08 5.14
CA THR A 202 0.86 8.43 4.40
C THR A 202 1.10 8.94 2.97
N PRO A 203 0.09 9.24 2.13
CA PRO A 203 0.28 9.73 0.77
C PRO A 203 0.89 11.13 0.67
N LEU A 204 1.12 11.81 1.79
CA LEU A 204 1.84 13.08 1.80
C LEU A 204 3.24 12.94 1.18
N ALA A 205 3.88 11.79 1.35
CA ALA A 205 5.14 11.46 0.68
C ALA A 205 4.99 11.45 -0.86
N VAL A 206 3.89 10.92 -1.37
CA VAL A 206 3.58 10.92 -2.81
C VAL A 206 3.36 12.35 -3.30
N ALA A 207 2.62 13.18 -2.56
CA ALA A 207 2.41 14.58 -2.91
C ALA A 207 3.73 15.37 -3.00
N GLY A 208 4.64 15.18 -2.04
CA GLY A 208 5.96 15.80 -2.08
C GLY A 208 6.80 15.38 -3.28
N LEU A 209 6.75 14.10 -3.66
CA LEU A 209 7.48 13.61 -4.84
C LEU A 209 6.83 14.10 -6.16
N LEU A 210 5.50 14.17 -6.24
CA LEU A 210 4.79 14.75 -7.39
C LEU A 210 5.05 16.27 -7.52
N LEU A 211 5.23 16.97 -6.40
CA LEU A 211 5.70 18.37 -6.39
C LEU A 211 7.06 18.51 -7.08
N LEU A 212 8.01 17.62 -6.76
CA LEU A 212 9.32 17.59 -7.42
C LEU A 212 9.21 17.25 -8.92
N ARG A 213 8.20 16.48 -9.32
CA ARG A 213 7.84 16.28 -10.73
C ARG A 213 7.13 17.48 -11.35
N ARG A 214 6.93 18.59 -10.64
CA ARG A 214 6.22 19.78 -11.09
C ARG A 214 4.75 19.53 -11.44
N GLU A 215 4.12 18.55 -10.81
CA GLU A 215 2.68 18.31 -10.91
C GLU A 215 1.89 19.33 -10.06
N TRP A 216 2.12 20.63 -10.31
CA TRP A 216 1.66 21.72 -9.46
C TRP A 216 0.14 21.75 -9.31
N ARG A 217 -0.60 21.49 -10.39
CA ARG A 217 -2.08 21.45 -10.37
C ARG A 217 -2.60 20.38 -9.42
N THR A 218 -1.98 19.20 -9.46
CA THR A 218 -2.29 18.08 -8.58
C THR A 218 -1.97 18.44 -7.13
N PHE A 219 -0.77 18.97 -6.88
CA PHE A 219 -0.35 19.34 -5.53
C PHE A 219 -1.26 20.41 -4.92
N VAL A 220 -1.51 21.51 -5.65
CA VAL A 220 -2.36 22.61 -5.17
C VAL A 220 -3.76 22.10 -4.82
N MET A 221 -4.39 21.31 -5.69
CA MET A 221 -5.72 20.78 -5.40
C MET A 221 -5.70 19.77 -4.25
N ALA A 222 -4.66 18.93 -4.15
CA ALA A 222 -4.50 18.03 -3.02
C ALA A 222 -4.38 18.77 -1.68
N SER A 223 -3.59 19.86 -1.64
CA SER A 223 -3.48 20.73 -0.48
C SER A 223 -4.81 21.39 -0.15
N VAL A 224 -5.53 21.94 -1.14
CA VAL A 224 -6.84 22.57 -0.93
C VAL A 224 -7.83 21.58 -0.33
N VAL A 225 -7.92 20.37 -0.87
CA VAL A 225 -8.86 19.33 -0.38
C VAL A 225 -8.48 18.85 1.02
N ALA A 226 -7.20 18.57 1.27
CA ALA A 226 -6.74 18.13 2.59
C ALA A 226 -6.95 19.20 3.67
N ILE A 227 -6.67 20.47 3.35
CA ILE A 227 -6.91 21.61 4.24
C ILE A 227 -8.41 21.79 4.46
N ALA A 228 -9.23 21.77 3.40
CA ALA A 228 -10.67 21.93 3.51
C ALA A 228 -11.30 20.85 4.41
N LEU A 229 -10.92 19.58 4.21
CA LEU A 229 -11.38 18.48 5.07
C LEU A 229 -10.90 18.66 6.52
N THR A 230 -9.67 19.09 6.73
CA THR A 230 -9.15 19.36 8.09
C THR A 230 -9.92 20.51 8.77
N LEU A 231 -10.21 21.60 8.06
CA LEU A 231 -10.99 22.72 8.58
C LEU A 231 -12.43 22.32 8.87
N ILE A 232 -13.07 21.56 7.98
CA ILE A 232 -14.43 21.02 8.20
C ILE A 232 -14.44 20.13 9.44
N THR A 233 -13.45 19.24 9.58
CA THR A 233 -13.34 18.36 10.76
C THR A 233 -13.11 19.16 12.02
N GLY A 234 -12.22 20.15 12.02
CA GLY A 234 -11.98 21.02 13.18
C GLY A 234 -13.21 21.84 13.57
N ALA A 235 -13.97 22.33 12.60
CA ALA A 235 -15.22 23.04 12.84
C ALA A 235 -16.33 22.15 13.39
N ARG A 236 -16.32 20.84 13.07
CA ARG A 236 -17.35 19.88 13.52
C ARG A 236 -17.01 19.18 14.83
N LEU A 237 -15.75 18.80 15.02
CA LEU A 237 -15.30 18.01 16.18
C LEU A 237 -14.54 18.84 17.21
N GLY A 238 -14.15 20.07 16.87
CA GLY A 238 -13.26 20.92 17.66
C GLY A 238 -11.81 20.85 17.20
N PHE A 239 -11.15 22.01 17.11
CA PHE A 239 -9.73 22.08 16.77
C PHE A 239 -8.83 21.45 17.83
N ASP A 240 -9.28 21.39 19.09
CA ASP A 240 -8.56 20.72 20.17
C ASP A 240 -8.46 19.20 19.94
N VAL A 241 -9.49 18.57 19.37
CA VAL A 241 -9.46 17.13 19.00
C VAL A 241 -8.40 16.88 17.92
N LEU A 242 -8.32 17.74 16.92
CA LEU A 242 -7.29 17.66 15.88
C LEU A 242 -5.90 17.86 16.47
N TRP A 243 -5.73 18.89 17.31
CA TRP A 243 -4.45 19.19 17.94
C TRP A 243 -3.98 18.03 18.81
N HIS A 244 -4.82 17.54 19.74
CA HIS A 244 -4.50 16.40 20.59
C HIS A 244 -4.17 15.14 19.79
N TYR A 245 -4.85 14.89 18.68
CA TYR A 245 -4.50 13.77 17.80
C TYR A 245 -3.04 13.83 17.34
N PHE A 246 -2.58 15.00 16.87
CA PHE A 246 -1.23 15.15 16.34
C PHE A 246 -0.14 15.17 17.42
N VAL A 247 -0.35 15.86 18.54
CA VAL A 247 0.69 16.00 19.58
C VAL A 247 0.66 14.90 20.65
N SER A 248 -0.46 14.23 20.87
CA SER A 248 -0.62 13.25 21.95
C SER A 248 -0.99 11.85 21.44
N ASP A 249 -2.14 11.70 20.77
CA ASP A 249 -2.66 10.36 20.45
C ASP A 249 -1.81 9.63 19.42
N MET A 250 -1.44 10.27 18.30
CA MET A 250 -0.63 9.61 17.27
C MET A 250 0.74 9.14 17.82
N PRO A 251 1.51 9.96 18.56
CA PRO A 251 2.72 9.47 19.24
C PRO A 251 2.45 8.34 20.23
N ARG A 252 1.41 8.45 21.06
CA ARG A 252 1.04 7.41 22.05
C ARG A 252 0.70 6.09 21.38
N LEU A 253 -0.16 6.11 20.37
CA LEU A 253 -0.61 4.92 19.63
C LEU A 253 0.55 4.26 18.87
N ASN A 254 1.43 5.04 18.25
CA ASN A 254 2.66 4.51 17.66
C ASN A 254 3.57 3.86 18.72
N GLY A 255 3.70 4.47 19.90
CA GLY A 255 4.43 3.90 21.03
C GLY A 255 3.83 2.56 21.50
N MET A 256 2.51 2.49 21.62
CA MET A 256 1.77 1.27 21.96
C MET A 256 1.99 0.17 20.91
N ALA A 257 1.84 0.48 19.62
CA ALA A 257 2.09 -0.46 18.53
C ALA A 257 3.53 -1.01 18.55
N LEU A 258 4.52 -0.17 18.87
CA LEU A 258 5.92 -0.60 19.00
C LEU A 258 6.17 -1.46 20.25
N ALA A 259 5.40 -1.29 21.32
CA ALA A 259 5.55 -2.03 22.56
C ALA A 259 4.80 -3.37 22.55
N MET A 260 3.56 -3.39 22.07
CA MET A 260 2.64 -4.52 22.20
C MET A 260 2.76 -5.54 21.08
N SER A 261 2.97 -5.11 19.82
CA SER A 261 3.16 -6.01 18.67
C SER A 261 4.59 -6.58 18.59
N GLY A 262 5.35 -6.52 19.69
CA GLY A 262 6.76 -6.90 19.76
C GLY A 262 7.70 -5.96 19.01
N GLY A 263 7.20 -4.88 18.39
CA GLY A 263 7.96 -3.85 17.65
C GLY A 263 8.67 -4.32 16.37
N GLY A 264 8.85 -5.63 16.23
CA GLY A 264 9.54 -6.33 15.15
C GLY A 264 8.62 -7.01 14.14
N ALA A 265 9.23 -7.55 13.10
CA ALA A 265 8.56 -8.39 12.12
C ALA A 265 8.15 -9.75 12.74
N PRO A 266 7.03 -10.37 12.33
CA PRO A 266 6.26 -10.09 11.12
C PRO A 266 5.18 -9.01 11.25
N MET A 267 4.87 -8.53 12.46
CA MET A 267 3.83 -7.51 12.66
C MET A 267 4.29 -6.12 12.21
N ASN A 268 5.57 -5.79 12.38
CA ASN A 268 6.15 -4.56 11.85
C ASN A 268 7.24 -4.87 10.80
N ASN A 269 6.90 -4.72 9.52
CA ASN A 269 7.80 -4.95 8.39
C ASN A 269 8.58 -3.69 7.98
N ALA A 270 8.52 -2.61 8.77
CA ALA A 270 9.33 -1.42 8.52
C ALA A 270 10.81 -1.74 8.77
N VAL A 271 11.71 -0.87 8.30
CA VAL A 271 13.17 -1.03 8.50
C VAL A 271 13.51 -1.23 9.97
N ARG A 272 12.87 -0.47 10.88
CA ARG A 272 13.05 -0.61 12.33
C ARG A 272 12.68 -2.00 12.83
N GLY A 273 11.52 -2.51 12.43
CA GLY A 273 11.02 -3.80 12.88
C GLY A 273 11.87 -4.97 12.38
N ALA A 274 12.36 -4.90 11.14
CA ALA A 274 13.29 -5.89 10.62
C ALA A 274 14.64 -5.88 11.36
N LEU A 275 15.22 -4.70 11.62
CA LEU A 275 16.45 -4.58 12.40
C LEU A 275 16.28 -5.14 13.81
N GLN A 276 15.14 -4.84 14.45
CA GLN A 276 14.81 -5.37 15.78
C GLN A 276 14.78 -6.90 15.76
N THR A 277 14.00 -7.51 14.86
CA THR A 277 13.85 -8.95 14.72
C THR A 277 15.18 -9.65 14.40
N LEU A 278 15.98 -9.10 13.47
CA LEU A 278 17.28 -9.66 13.11
C LEU A 278 18.25 -9.59 14.29
N SER A 279 18.33 -8.44 14.97
CA SER A 279 19.22 -8.25 16.12
C SER A 279 18.91 -9.22 17.28
N ALA A 280 17.62 -9.43 17.56
CA ALA A 280 17.18 -10.39 18.57
C ALA A 280 17.51 -11.83 18.15
N THR A 281 17.35 -12.17 16.87
CA THR A 281 17.57 -13.53 16.35
C THR A 281 19.04 -13.93 16.38
N ILE A 282 19.96 -13.00 16.16
CA ILE A 282 21.41 -13.25 16.25
C ILE A 282 21.96 -13.16 17.69
N GLY A 283 21.09 -12.98 18.69
CA GLY A 283 21.49 -12.89 20.10
C GLY A 283 22.14 -11.56 20.50
N MET A 284 21.96 -10.50 19.70
CA MET A 284 22.52 -9.17 19.95
C MET A 284 21.41 -8.10 19.92
N PRO A 285 20.44 -8.12 20.86
CA PRO A 285 19.33 -7.18 20.86
C PRO A 285 19.82 -5.74 20.95
N VAL A 286 19.50 -4.94 19.93
CA VAL A 286 19.89 -3.54 19.85
C VAL A 286 18.93 -2.68 20.67
N SER A 287 19.44 -1.64 21.34
CA SER A 287 18.60 -0.71 22.11
C SER A 287 17.58 0.01 21.21
N GLY A 288 16.40 0.31 21.77
CA GLY A 288 15.33 1.01 21.04
C GLY A 288 15.80 2.34 20.42
N THR A 289 16.67 3.08 21.11
CA THR A 289 17.27 4.33 20.61
C THR A 289 18.13 4.10 19.38
N LEU A 290 19.02 3.09 19.40
CA LEU A 290 19.88 2.81 18.26
C LEU A 290 19.09 2.26 17.07
N LEU A 291 18.07 1.43 17.32
CA LEU A 291 17.11 0.99 16.28
C LEU A 291 16.41 2.19 15.63
N SER A 292 15.95 3.16 16.43
CA SER A 292 15.34 4.38 15.92
C SER A 292 16.36 5.19 15.11
N ILE A 293 17.56 5.47 15.61
CA ILE A 293 18.57 6.24 14.86
C ILE A 293 18.90 5.57 13.52
N ALA A 294 19.20 4.27 13.53
CA ALA A 294 19.56 3.52 12.32
C ALA A 294 18.41 3.48 11.31
N SER A 295 17.19 3.21 11.76
CA SER A 295 16.02 3.19 10.87
C SER A 295 15.71 4.56 10.26
N HIS A 296 15.72 5.64 11.04
CA HIS A 296 15.50 6.99 10.52
C HIS A 296 16.59 7.40 9.52
N ALA A 297 17.86 7.05 9.76
CA ALA A 297 18.95 7.32 8.82
C ALA A 297 18.76 6.60 7.48
N LEU A 298 18.39 5.31 7.51
CA LEU A 298 18.12 4.52 6.30
C LEU A 298 16.88 5.03 5.55
N VAL A 299 15.82 5.36 6.26
CA VAL A 299 14.59 5.95 5.69
C VAL A 299 14.89 7.31 5.05
N LEU A 300 15.63 8.18 5.74
CA LEU A 300 16.03 9.48 5.21
C LEU A 300 16.87 9.32 3.94
N ALA A 301 17.86 8.41 3.94
CA ALA A 301 18.66 8.13 2.76
C ALA A 301 17.81 7.65 1.56
N ALA A 302 16.84 6.76 1.80
CA ALA A 302 15.89 6.31 0.79
C ALA A 302 15.01 7.47 0.27
N CYS A 303 14.49 8.31 1.16
CA CYS A 303 13.67 9.47 0.79
C CYS A 303 14.47 10.49 -0.04
N LEU A 304 15.71 10.80 0.36
CA LEU A 304 16.59 11.72 -0.36
C LEU A 304 16.97 11.17 -1.74
N LEU A 305 17.28 9.87 -1.84
CA LEU A 305 17.53 9.22 -3.12
C LEU A 305 16.30 9.29 -4.01
N SER A 306 15.12 8.99 -3.47
CA SER A 306 13.85 9.05 -4.20
C SER A 306 13.57 10.47 -4.71
N ALA A 307 13.73 11.47 -3.85
CA ALA A 307 13.56 12.87 -4.19
C ALA A 307 14.51 13.29 -5.32
N TYR A 308 15.78 12.92 -5.24
CA TYR A 308 16.77 13.19 -6.29
C TYR A 308 16.42 12.55 -7.63
N LEU A 309 16.02 11.27 -7.62
CA LEU A 309 15.68 10.53 -8.84
C LEU A 309 14.40 11.08 -9.48
N VAL A 310 13.36 11.33 -8.68
CA VAL A 310 12.09 11.88 -9.15
C VAL A 310 12.24 13.32 -9.64
N PHE A 311 13.08 14.13 -9.01
CA PHE A 311 13.43 15.47 -9.48
C PHE A 311 14.11 15.44 -10.86
N ARG A 312 14.97 14.44 -11.10
CA ARG A 312 15.58 14.21 -12.41
C ARG A 312 14.60 13.72 -13.48
N ARG A 313 13.42 13.24 -13.04
CA ARG A 313 12.31 12.72 -13.84
C ARG A 313 12.70 11.53 -14.72
N HIS A 314 12.10 10.38 -14.45
CA HIS A 314 12.24 9.26 -15.38
C HIS A 314 11.54 9.58 -16.73
N ARG A 315 12.06 8.99 -17.82
CA ARG A 315 11.48 9.14 -19.17
C ARG A 315 10.06 8.57 -19.26
N ASP A 316 9.84 7.50 -18.51
CA ASP A 316 8.54 6.86 -18.32
C ASP A 316 8.04 7.22 -16.91
N SER A 317 7.03 8.09 -16.85
CA SER A 317 6.41 8.60 -15.62
C SER A 317 5.92 7.51 -14.67
N ARG A 318 5.58 6.33 -15.21
CA ARG A 318 5.12 5.18 -14.42
C ARG A 318 6.16 4.74 -13.39
N ILE A 319 7.44 4.86 -13.72
CA ILE A 319 8.55 4.52 -12.81
C ILE A 319 8.65 5.53 -11.66
N ASP A 320 8.33 6.81 -11.89
CA ASP A 320 8.26 7.78 -10.82
C ASP A 320 7.06 7.55 -9.90
N TYR A 321 5.90 7.12 -10.44
CA TYR A 321 4.74 6.74 -9.62
C TYR A 321 5.02 5.49 -8.78
N ALA A 322 5.68 4.49 -9.37
CA ALA A 322 6.13 3.29 -8.69
C ALA A 322 7.10 3.65 -7.54
N LEU A 323 8.14 4.44 -7.83
CA LEU A 323 9.09 4.88 -6.83
C LEU A 323 8.40 5.67 -5.73
N ALA A 324 7.53 6.62 -6.06
CA ALA A 324 6.82 7.42 -5.06
C ALA A 324 5.92 6.57 -4.12
N SER A 325 5.21 5.61 -4.69
CA SER A 325 4.37 4.68 -3.91
C SER A 325 5.21 3.81 -2.99
N MET A 326 6.39 3.36 -3.46
CA MET A 326 7.28 2.54 -2.65
C MET A 326 8.02 3.37 -1.58
N THR A 327 8.43 4.60 -1.89
CA THR A 327 9.03 5.53 -0.92
C THR A 327 8.08 5.81 0.23
N MET A 328 6.79 5.99 -0.05
CA MET A 328 5.75 6.13 0.98
C MET A 328 5.75 4.95 1.97
N LEU A 329 5.82 3.71 1.47
CA LEU A 329 5.84 2.51 2.32
C LEU A 329 7.17 2.33 3.07
N VAL A 330 8.30 2.60 2.42
CA VAL A 330 9.63 2.55 3.08
C VAL A 330 9.73 3.60 4.19
N ALA A 331 9.13 4.77 3.98
CA ALA A 331 9.11 5.85 4.97
C ALA A 331 8.16 5.58 6.15
N TYR A 332 7.32 4.56 6.06
CA TYR A 332 6.33 4.28 7.08
C TYR A 332 6.99 3.66 8.34
N PRO A 333 6.75 4.22 9.55
CA PRO A 333 7.44 3.77 10.75
C PRO A 333 6.97 2.39 11.25
N ILE A 334 5.72 2.02 10.94
CA ILE A 334 5.09 0.77 11.35
C ILE A 334 4.40 0.14 10.14
N LEU A 335 5.09 -0.74 9.42
CA LEU A 335 4.58 -1.33 8.18
C LEU A 335 3.95 -2.70 8.46
N GLU A 336 2.68 -2.70 8.85
CA GLU A 336 1.92 -3.96 9.02
C GLU A 336 1.69 -4.69 7.69
N PRO A 337 1.52 -6.02 7.72
CA PRO A 337 1.25 -6.83 6.53
C PRO A 337 0.17 -6.27 5.58
N ILE A 338 -0.96 -5.80 6.13
CA ILE A 338 -2.08 -5.20 5.40
C ILE A 338 -1.67 -3.99 4.53
N HIS A 339 -0.67 -3.21 4.95
CA HIS A 339 -0.19 -2.05 4.19
C HIS A 339 0.48 -2.43 2.86
N MET A 340 0.96 -3.68 2.75
CA MET A 340 1.65 -4.17 1.55
C MET A 340 0.74 -4.31 0.33
N VAL A 341 -0.59 -4.15 0.47
CA VAL A 341 -1.51 -3.94 -0.67
C VAL A 341 -1.01 -2.81 -1.57
N LEU A 342 -0.50 -1.73 -0.99
CA LEU A 342 -0.02 -0.57 -1.74
C LEU A 342 1.29 -0.87 -2.51
N ALA A 343 2.03 -1.92 -2.12
CA ALA A 343 3.22 -2.39 -2.83
C ALA A 343 2.86 -3.05 -4.17
N LEU A 344 1.59 -3.42 -4.38
CA LEU A 344 1.11 -3.88 -5.68
C LEU A 344 1.20 -2.78 -6.74
N ILE A 345 1.09 -1.50 -6.38
CA ILE A 345 1.21 -0.39 -7.34
C ILE A 345 2.57 -0.45 -8.07
N PRO A 346 3.72 -0.33 -7.37
CA PRO A 346 5.02 -0.41 -8.03
C PRO A 346 5.29 -1.80 -8.63
N LEU A 347 4.86 -2.89 -7.98
CA LEU A 347 5.11 -4.24 -8.49
C LEU A 347 4.44 -4.48 -9.85
N LEU A 348 3.16 -4.11 -10.00
CA LEU A 348 2.43 -4.27 -11.25
C LEU A 348 3.01 -3.39 -12.36
N ILE A 349 3.42 -2.16 -12.05
CA ILE A 349 4.12 -1.27 -12.99
C ILE A 349 5.45 -1.88 -13.45
N LEU A 350 6.27 -2.40 -12.52
CA LEU A 350 7.56 -3.01 -12.85
C LEU A 350 7.38 -4.25 -13.74
N LEU A 351 6.40 -5.11 -13.42
CA LEU A 351 6.07 -6.28 -14.23
C LEU A 351 5.55 -5.88 -15.62
N GLY A 352 4.55 -5.00 -15.70
CA GLY A 352 3.96 -4.57 -16.97
C GLY A 352 4.99 -3.96 -17.91
N THR A 353 5.79 -3.01 -17.41
CA THR A 353 6.85 -2.36 -18.21
C THR A 353 7.98 -3.30 -18.60
N ALA A 354 8.27 -4.35 -17.83
CA ALA A 354 9.23 -5.38 -18.22
C ALA A 354 8.76 -6.19 -19.43
N PHE A 355 7.46 -6.45 -19.56
CA PHE A 355 6.90 -7.18 -20.72
C PHE A 355 6.78 -6.32 -21.99
N GLU A 356 6.85 -5.00 -21.89
CA GLU A 356 6.87 -4.10 -23.06
C GLU A 356 8.26 -4.03 -23.74
N ALA A 357 9.33 -4.14 -22.95
CA ALA A 357 10.68 -3.81 -23.38
C ALA A 357 11.39 -4.97 -24.11
N ARG A 358 10.98 -5.30 -25.34
CA ARG A 358 11.63 -6.34 -26.16
C ARG A 358 12.93 -5.92 -26.88
N GLY A 359 13.41 -4.69 -26.73
CA GLY A 359 14.55 -4.19 -27.52
C GLY A 359 15.54 -3.22 -26.86
N GLY A 360 15.36 -2.85 -25.58
CA GLY A 360 16.25 -1.91 -24.90
C GLY A 360 16.24 -2.14 -23.39
N GLN A 361 17.43 -2.20 -22.80
CA GLN A 361 17.61 -2.48 -21.38
C GLN A 361 17.38 -1.17 -20.60
N LEU A 362 16.23 -1.09 -19.90
CA LEU A 362 15.73 0.09 -19.17
C LEU A 362 16.22 0.17 -17.71
N SER A 363 17.05 -0.77 -17.29
CA SER A 363 17.45 -0.96 -15.90
C SER A 363 18.96 -1.18 -15.81
N ALA A 364 19.54 -0.81 -14.68
CA ALA A 364 20.90 -1.22 -14.32
C ALA A 364 21.04 -2.75 -14.22
N LEU A 365 19.92 -3.44 -13.94
CA LEU A 365 19.86 -4.90 -13.85
C LEU A 365 19.61 -5.54 -15.23
N GLY A 366 20.09 -6.77 -15.39
CA GLY A 366 19.72 -7.60 -16.54
C GLY A 366 18.24 -8.00 -16.49
N PRO A 367 17.53 -8.09 -17.63
CA PRO A 367 16.10 -8.43 -17.65
C PRO A 367 15.78 -9.75 -16.91
N ARG A 368 16.67 -10.74 -16.99
CA ARG A 368 16.53 -12.02 -16.28
C ARG A 368 16.59 -11.86 -14.76
N LEU A 369 17.53 -11.05 -14.27
CA LEU A 369 17.69 -10.80 -12.84
C LEU A 369 16.51 -9.97 -12.31
N GLU A 370 16.09 -8.96 -13.06
CA GLU A 370 14.91 -8.18 -12.71
C GLU A 370 13.64 -9.04 -12.62
N MET A 371 13.40 -9.92 -13.59
CA MET A 371 12.28 -10.86 -13.55
C MET A 371 12.39 -11.88 -12.43
N LEU A 372 13.59 -12.36 -12.12
CA LEU A 372 13.81 -13.24 -10.97
C LEU A 372 13.47 -12.54 -9.64
N LEU A 373 13.96 -11.32 -9.44
CA LEU A 373 13.67 -10.55 -8.22
C LEU A 373 12.19 -10.21 -8.11
N ALA A 374 11.53 -9.83 -9.21
CA ALA A 374 10.09 -9.61 -9.24
C ALA A 374 9.31 -10.90 -8.92
N ALA A 375 9.73 -12.05 -9.44
CA ALA A 375 9.12 -13.34 -9.11
C ALA A 375 9.31 -13.71 -7.62
N ILE A 376 10.49 -13.46 -7.05
CA ILE A 376 10.73 -13.62 -5.61
C ILE A 376 9.77 -12.74 -4.80
N VAL A 377 9.60 -11.47 -5.18
CA VAL A 377 8.63 -10.57 -4.53
C VAL A 377 7.21 -11.14 -4.62
N VAL A 378 6.76 -11.61 -5.78
CA VAL A 378 5.44 -12.22 -5.93
C VAL A 378 5.28 -13.42 -5.00
N VAL A 379 6.27 -14.30 -4.91
CA VAL A 379 6.25 -15.45 -4.00
C VAL A 379 6.21 -15.01 -2.53
N LEU A 380 6.97 -13.99 -2.15
CA LEU A 380 6.93 -13.45 -0.79
C LEU A 380 5.56 -12.89 -0.44
N LEU A 381 4.93 -12.14 -1.35
CA LEU A 381 3.59 -11.57 -1.13
C LEU A 381 2.45 -12.59 -1.30
N PHE A 382 2.72 -13.77 -1.88
CA PHE A 382 1.74 -14.85 -2.01
C PHE A 382 1.40 -15.50 -0.66
N PHE A 383 2.36 -15.47 0.27
CA PHE A 383 2.22 -16.09 1.59
C PHE A 383 2.09 -15.02 2.67
N ALA A 384 1.52 -15.42 3.81
CA ALA A 384 1.47 -14.60 5.01
C ALA A 384 2.88 -14.17 5.43
N ALA A 385 3.00 -12.96 5.98
CA ALA A 385 4.25 -12.44 6.48
C ALA A 385 4.86 -13.40 7.51
N ARG A 386 6.08 -13.85 7.24
CA ARG A 386 6.90 -14.63 8.17
C ARG A 386 8.25 -13.97 8.34
N PHE A 387 8.70 -13.83 9.58
CA PHE A 387 9.98 -13.18 9.88
C PHE A 387 10.07 -11.82 9.14
N VAL A 388 11.18 -11.49 8.48
CA VAL A 388 11.36 -10.23 7.73
C VAL A 388 10.95 -10.30 6.25
N SER A 389 10.14 -11.29 5.84
CA SER A 389 9.80 -11.54 4.43
C SER A 389 9.20 -10.33 3.70
N TYR A 390 8.27 -9.61 4.32
CA TYR A 390 7.65 -8.44 3.67
C TYR A 390 8.58 -7.22 3.65
N THR A 391 9.48 -7.09 4.63
CA THR A 391 10.57 -6.10 4.53
C THR A 391 11.47 -6.39 3.34
N VAL A 392 11.84 -7.65 3.12
CA VAL A 392 12.64 -8.06 1.96
C VAL A 392 11.88 -7.75 0.66
N ALA A 393 10.58 -8.07 0.60
CA ALA A 393 9.76 -7.72 -0.56
C ALA A 393 9.73 -6.21 -0.82
N ALA A 394 9.51 -5.38 0.21
CA ALA A 394 9.52 -3.92 0.13
C ALA A 394 10.85 -3.37 -0.39
N LEU A 395 11.98 -3.83 0.17
CA LEU A 395 13.32 -3.40 -0.25
C LEU A 395 13.66 -3.85 -1.68
N LEU A 396 13.23 -5.05 -2.09
CA LEU A 396 13.40 -5.52 -3.46
C LEU A 396 12.60 -4.67 -4.45
N ILE A 397 11.33 -4.39 -4.17
CA ILE A 397 10.50 -3.51 -5.02
C ILE A 397 11.13 -2.12 -5.12
N TYR A 398 11.57 -1.55 -3.99
CA TYR A 398 12.24 -0.25 -3.96
C TYR A 398 13.53 -0.26 -4.79
N GLY A 399 14.38 -1.28 -4.60
CA GLY A 399 15.61 -1.45 -5.36
C GLY A 399 15.38 -1.62 -6.86
N LEU A 400 14.33 -2.35 -7.26
CA LEU A 400 13.92 -2.48 -8.67
C LEU A 400 13.46 -1.13 -9.26
N CYS A 401 12.68 -0.34 -8.51
CA CYS A 401 12.30 1.01 -8.92
C CYS A 401 13.53 1.91 -9.13
N VAL A 402 14.47 1.90 -8.19
CA VAL A 402 15.72 2.67 -8.28
C VAL A 402 16.58 2.20 -9.46
N ALA A 403 16.71 0.89 -9.68
CA ALA A 403 17.52 0.34 -10.75
C ALA A 403 17.07 0.81 -12.16
N ARG A 404 15.78 1.07 -12.34
CA ARG A 404 15.20 1.60 -13.60
C ARG A 404 15.65 3.02 -13.94
N TYR A 405 16.21 3.78 -13.00
CA TYR A 405 16.76 5.12 -13.30
C TYR A 405 18.16 5.09 -13.92
N PHE A 406 18.83 3.94 -13.92
CA PHE A 406 20.22 3.84 -14.32
C PHE A 406 20.38 2.94 -15.55
N PRO A 407 21.29 3.28 -16.48
CA PRO A 407 21.57 2.44 -17.63
C PRO A 407 22.29 1.15 -17.21
N PRO A 408 22.27 0.11 -18.05
CA PRO A 408 22.95 -1.15 -17.78
C PRO A 408 24.45 -0.96 -17.62
N SER A 409 25.03 -1.61 -16.62
CA SER A 409 26.47 -1.59 -16.34
C SER A 409 27.33 -2.06 -17.53
N VAL A 410 26.79 -2.90 -18.42
CA VAL A 410 27.51 -3.51 -19.55
C VAL A 410 27.83 -2.52 -20.68
N ARG A 411 27.15 -1.37 -20.79
CA ARG A 411 27.42 -0.40 -21.87
C ARG A 411 28.68 0.45 -21.69
N ARG A 412 29.37 0.41 -20.54
CA ARG A 412 30.58 1.23 -20.30
C ARG A 412 31.87 0.72 -20.96
N ARG A 413 31.92 -0.51 -21.49
CA ARG A 413 33.15 -1.08 -22.11
C ARG A 413 33.26 -0.96 -23.64
N GLY A 414 32.26 -0.40 -24.33
CA GLY A 414 32.22 -0.39 -25.81
C GLY A 414 32.66 0.89 -26.52
N ARG A 415 33.16 1.92 -25.80
CA ARG A 415 33.56 3.22 -26.40
C ARG A 415 35.04 3.56 -26.17
N ALA A 416 35.92 2.57 -26.28
CA ALA A 416 37.36 2.79 -26.26
C ALA A 416 38.05 1.99 -27.38
N TYR A 417 37.65 2.22 -28.63
CA TYR A 417 38.52 2.03 -29.80
C TYR A 417 37.85 2.60 -31.05
N GLN A 418 38.30 3.77 -31.50
CA GLN A 418 38.30 4.13 -32.92
C GLN A 418 39.66 4.76 -33.21
N PRO A 419 40.59 4.04 -33.85
CA PRO A 419 41.67 4.66 -34.60
C PRO A 419 41.10 5.10 -35.94
N GLY A 420 41.13 6.41 -36.18
CA GLY A 420 41.00 7.04 -37.49
C GLY A 420 42.06 8.10 -37.57
#